data_AF-A0A7Z9A6G0-F1
#
_entry.id   AF-A0A7Z9A6G0-F1
#
_cell.length_a   1.000
_cell.length_b   1.000
_cell.length_c   1.000
_cell.angle_alpha   90.00
_cell.angle_beta   90.00
_cell.angle_gamma   90.00
#
_symmetry.space_group_name_H-M   'P 1'
#
loop_
_entity.id
_entity.type
_entity.pdbx_description
1 polymer ?
#
loop_
_entity_poly.entity_id
_entity_poly.type
_entity_poly.pdbx_seq_one_letter_code
_entity_poly.pdbx_strand_id
1 'polypeptide(L)'
;MIDDTVRGMISVWMGISMKSYEDFNEYTEGMEYLGSGCPACRDFGTSFIDSDFFGAYRTANHEIVPIEVLAEEVATHSWAATEKVIAAAKAKGVTEGNSLYYYGNAVFHEDTPGKLYNDLTFIGSFEDPRRKYF
;
A
#
# COMPACT_ATOMS: atom_id res chain seq x y z
N MET A 1 -8.79 -5.40 8.11
CA MET A 1 -8.43 -6.80 7.81
C MET A 1 -8.17 -7.03 6.32
N ILE A 2 -7.10 -7.73 5.97
CA ILE A 2 -6.79 -8.17 4.60
C ILE A 2 -7.61 -9.40 4.21
N ASP A 3 -8.07 -9.44 2.96
CA ASP A 3 -8.61 -10.61 2.27
C ASP A 3 -7.75 -10.83 1.02
N ASP A 4 -6.93 -11.86 1.02
CA ASP A 4 -6.02 -12.26 -0.07
C ASP A 4 -6.57 -13.41 -0.94
N THR A 5 -7.84 -13.79 -0.72
CA THR A 5 -8.54 -14.80 -1.52
C THR A 5 -9.05 -14.23 -2.84
N VAL A 6 -9.16 -12.91 -2.92
CA VAL A 6 -9.59 -12.15 -4.11
C VAL A 6 -8.45 -11.97 -5.11
N ARG A 7 -8.75 -12.02 -6.40
CA ARG A 7 -7.76 -11.87 -7.48
C ARG A 7 -8.07 -10.66 -8.33
N GLY A 8 -7.03 -10.06 -8.91
CA GLY A 8 -7.17 -8.88 -9.76
C GLY A 8 -7.60 -7.63 -9.00
N MET A 9 -7.19 -7.53 -7.74
CA MET A 9 -7.39 -6.38 -6.86
C MET A 9 -6.04 -5.88 -6.37
N ILE A 10 -5.93 -4.60 -6.05
CA ILE A 10 -4.76 -4.01 -5.40
C ILE A 10 -5.20 -3.07 -4.28
N SER A 11 -4.65 -3.25 -3.09
CA SER A 11 -4.87 -2.36 -1.94
C SER A 11 -3.68 -1.43 -1.76
N VAL A 12 -3.93 -0.15 -1.52
CA VAL A 12 -2.88 0.89 -1.55
C VAL A 12 -2.94 1.77 -0.31
N TRP A 13 -1.77 2.08 0.24
CA TRP A 13 -1.55 3.06 1.31
C TRP A 13 -0.50 4.06 0.88
N MET A 14 -0.73 5.36 1.09
CA MET A 14 0.19 6.41 0.64
C MET A 14 0.18 7.59 1.62
N GLY A 15 1.27 8.33 1.64
CA GLY A 15 1.34 9.59 2.38
C GLY A 15 2.77 10.07 2.62
N ILE A 16 2.91 10.92 3.62
CA ILE A 16 4.19 11.43 4.09
C ILE A 16 4.56 10.68 5.36
N SER A 17 5.74 10.05 5.38
CA SER A 17 6.39 9.61 6.60
C SER A 17 7.70 10.36 6.81
N MET A 18 7.88 10.87 8.03
CA MET A 18 9.10 11.54 8.48
C MET A 18 10.04 10.61 9.25
N LYS A 19 9.70 9.31 9.33
CA LYS A 19 10.51 8.29 9.98
C LYS A 19 11.85 8.11 9.28
N SER A 20 12.84 7.67 10.06
CA SER A 20 14.08 7.14 9.52
C SER A 20 13.80 5.92 8.63
N TYR A 21 14.75 5.52 7.79
CA TYR A 21 14.60 4.27 7.03
C TYR A 21 14.46 3.05 7.95
N GLU A 22 15.21 3.01 9.05
CA GLU A 22 15.14 1.91 10.03
C GLU A 22 13.74 1.82 10.67
N ASP A 23 13.24 2.91 11.24
CA ASP A 23 11.91 2.93 11.90
C ASP A 23 10.78 2.62 10.90
N PHE A 24 10.89 3.09 9.66
CA PHE A 24 9.89 2.81 8.64
C PHE A 24 9.89 1.33 8.25
N ASN A 25 11.07 0.72 8.13
CA ASN A 25 11.23 -0.67 7.69
C ASN A 25 10.89 -1.69 8.80
N GLU A 26 11.09 -1.33 10.07
CA GLU A 26 10.72 -2.18 11.23
C GLU A 26 9.23 -2.57 11.19
N TYR A 27 8.38 -1.72 10.61
CA TYR A 27 6.95 -1.99 10.46
C TYR A 27 6.64 -3.30 9.71
N THR A 28 7.46 -3.63 8.71
CA THR A 28 7.32 -4.82 7.85
C THR A 28 8.35 -5.90 8.18
N GLU A 29 9.19 -5.71 9.19
CA GLU A 29 10.21 -6.69 9.54
C GLU A 29 9.58 -8.00 10.00
N GLY A 30 10.00 -9.10 9.37
CA GLY A 30 9.46 -10.44 9.63
C GLY A 30 8.06 -10.70 9.09
N MET A 31 7.57 -9.90 8.14
CA MET A 31 6.24 -10.08 7.54
C MET A 31 6.05 -11.42 6.80
N GLU A 32 7.15 -12.02 6.34
CA GLU A 32 7.16 -13.33 5.66
C GLU A 32 7.34 -14.52 6.62
N TYR A 33 7.42 -14.27 7.94
CA TYR A 33 7.46 -15.35 8.93
C TYR A 33 6.06 -15.55 9.51
N LEU A 34 5.48 -16.72 9.25
CA LEU A 34 4.14 -17.06 9.73
C LEU A 34 4.05 -16.91 11.25
N GLY A 35 3.16 -16.02 11.70
CA GLY A 35 2.93 -15.79 13.13
C GLY A 35 4.01 -14.94 13.82
N SER A 36 4.86 -14.23 13.08
CA SER A 36 5.81 -13.25 13.65
C SER A 36 5.13 -12.18 14.49
N GLY A 37 3.87 -11.89 14.17
CA GLY A 37 3.13 -10.80 14.80
C GLY A 37 3.73 -9.45 14.44
N CYS A 38 4.38 -9.31 13.27
CA CYS A 38 4.97 -8.05 12.81
C CYS A 38 3.96 -6.89 12.88
N PRO A 39 4.40 -5.63 13.07
CA PRO A 39 3.49 -4.49 13.18
C PRO A 39 2.49 -4.38 12.01
N ALA A 40 2.95 -4.53 10.77
CA ALA A 40 2.09 -4.57 9.59
C ALA A 40 1.09 -5.74 9.63
N CYS A 41 1.54 -6.93 10.05
CA CYS A 41 0.71 -8.13 10.18
C CYS A 41 -0.47 -7.87 11.13
N ARG A 42 -0.20 -7.25 12.30
CA ARG A 42 -1.23 -6.90 13.29
C ARG A 42 -2.22 -5.88 12.75
N ASP A 43 -1.73 -4.85 12.07
CA ASP A 43 -2.56 -3.78 11.53
C ASP A 43 -3.39 -4.23 10.32
N PHE A 44 -2.84 -5.13 9.51
CA PHE A 44 -3.54 -5.72 8.37
C PHE A 44 -4.44 -6.88 8.80
N GLY A 45 -4.27 -7.39 10.02
CA GLY A 45 -5.10 -8.45 10.55
C GLY A 45 -4.79 -9.81 9.95
N THR A 46 -3.53 -10.04 9.59
CA THR A 46 -3.02 -11.30 9.03
C THR A 46 -1.85 -11.81 9.86
N SER A 47 -1.54 -13.10 9.73
CA SER A 47 -0.34 -13.71 10.33
C SER A 47 0.85 -13.80 9.36
N PHE A 48 0.65 -13.43 8.10
CA PHE A 48 1.66 -13.51 7.04
C PHE A 48 1.33 -12.52 5.91
N ILE A 49 2.36 -11.90 5.32
CA ILE A 49 2.26 -11.03 4.15
C ILE A 49 3.25 -11.56 3.10
N ASP A 50 2.73 -11.90 1.92
CA ASP A 50 3.53 -12.42 0.82
C ASP A 50 4.26 -11.29 0.09
N SER A 51 5.59 -11.24 0.18
CA SER A 51 6.37 -10.17 -0.45
C SER A 51 6.34 -10.23 -1.98
N ASP A 52 5.96 -11.36 -2.58
CA ASP A 52 5.77 -11.47 -4.04
C ASP A 52 4.61 -10.59 -4.53
N PHE A 53 3.69 -10.21 -3.65
CA PHE A 53 2.52 -9.38 -3.95
C PHE A 53 2.50 -8.05 -3.18
N PHE A 54 3.33 -7.91 -2.15
CA PHE A 54 3.41 -6.71 -1.31
C PHE A 54 4.63 -5.86 -1.66
N GLY A 55 4.38 -4.60 -2.02
CA GLY A 55 5.41 -3.61 -2.27
C GLY A 55 5.48 -2.56 -1.17
N ALA A 56 6.70 -2.23 -0.75
CA ALA A 56 7.01 -1.07 0.07
C ALA A 56 7.98 -0.17 -0.69
N TYR A 57 7.62 1.11 -0.82
CA TYR A 57 8.43 2.07 -1.53
C TYR A 57 8.56 3.36 -0.74
N ARG A 58 9.75 3.97 -0.84
CA ARG A 58 10.03 5.34 -0.42
C ARG A 58 10.83 6.05 -1.49
N THR A 59 10.58 7.33 -1.64
CA THR A 59 11.38 8.19 -2.50
C THR A 59 12.82 8.28 -1.99
N ALA A 60 13.74 8.57 -2.92
CA ALA A 60 15.13 8.83 -2.57
C ALA A 60 15.22 10.05 -1.65
N ASN A 61 16.05 9.96 -0.60
CA ASN A 61 16.28 11.04 0.36
C ASN A 61 15.01 11.60 1.04
N HIS A 62 13.93 10.83 1.10
CA HIS A 62 12.63 11.24 1.66
C HIS A 62 11.96 12.42 0.94
N GLU A 63 12.31 12.67 -0.32
CA GLU A 63 11.71 13.74 -1.12
C GLU A 63 10.19 13.60 -1.17
N ILE A 64 9.48 14.67 -0.80
CA ILE A 64 8.02 14.73 -0.92
C ILE A 64 7.71 15.13 -2.36
N VAL A 65 7.01 14.25 -3.06
CA VAL A 65 6.63 14.42 -4.47
C VAL A 65 5.10 14.50 -4.61
N PRO A 66 4.58 15.07 -5.71
CA PRO A 66 3.15 15.03 -6.00
C PRO A 66 2.61 13.60 -5.99
N ILE A 67 1.35 13.42 -5.57
CA ILE A 67 0.77 12.08 -5.44
C ILE A 67 0.71 11.33 -6.77
N GLU A 68 0.61 12.04 -7.88
CA GLU A 68 0.68 11.49 -9.23
C GLU A 68 2.01 10.79 -9.49
N VAL A 69 3.12 11.42 -9.08
CA VAL A 69 4.47 10.87 -9.24
C VAL A 69 4.63 9.66 -8.33
N LEU A 70 4.19 9.75 -7.07
CA LEU A 70 4.27 8.63 -6.15
C LEU A 70 3.39 7.45 -6.59
N ALA A 71 2.25 7.70 -7.24
CA ALA A 71 1.34 6.66 -7.69
C ALA A 71 1.90 5.83 -8.85
N GLU A 72 2.87 6.33 -9.61
CA GLU A 72 3.55 5.58 -10.67
C GLU A 72 4.33 4.37 -10.11
N GLU A 73 4.72 4.41 -8.84
CA GLU A 73 5.45 3.36 -8.14
C GLU A 73 4.51 2.26 -7.60
N VAL A 74 3.19 2.49 -7.65
CA VAL A 74 2.22 1.42 -7.39
C VAL A 74 2.22 0.50 -8.60
N ALA A 75 2.55 -0.78 -8.38
CA ALA A 75 2.68 -1.80 -9.44
C ALA A 75 1.33 -2.26 -10.04
N THR A 76 0.45 -1.31 -10.37
CA THR A 76 -0.80 -1.54 -11.08
C THR A 76 -0.54 -2.11 -12.49
N HIS A 77 -1.48 -2.92 -12.98
CA HIS A 77 -1.43 -3.52 -14.31
C HIS A 77 -1.96 -2.60 -15.42
N SER A 78 -2.51 -1.43 -15.09
CA SER A 78 -2.95 -0.45 -16.06
C SER A 78 -2.95 0.98 -15.53
N TRP A 79 -2.68 1.95 -16.42
CA TRP A 79 -2.79 3.37 -16.10
C TRP A 79 -4.18 3.78 -15.60
N ALA A 80 -5.25 3.17 -16.13
CA ALA A 80 -6.61 3.44 -15.67
C ALA A 80 -6.83 3.03 -14.20
N ALA A 81 -6.11 2.02 -13.70
CA ALA A 81 -6.11 1.69 -12.28
C ALA A 81 -5.31 2.72 -11.47
N THR A 82 -4.15 3.15 -11.96
CA THR A 82 -3.34 4.24 -11.36
C THR A 82 -4.15 5.52 -11.20
N GLU A 83 -4.92 5.93 -12.23
CA GLU A 83 -5.77 7.13 -12.17
C GLU A 83 -6.85 7.04 -11.07
N LYS A 84 -7.40 5.85 -10.82
CA LYS A 84 -8.36 5.62 -9.73
C LYS A 84 -7.68 5.79 -8.36
N VAL A 85 -6.45 5.28 -8.21
CA VAL A 85 -5.66 5.46 -6.98
C VAL A 85 -5.40 6.94 -6.73
N ILE A 86 -4.95 7.69 -7.75
CA ILE A 86 -4.69 9.13 -7.66
C ILE A 86 -5.95 9.89 -7.28
N ALA A 87 -7.08 9.61 -7.94
CA ALA A 87 -8.35 10.26 -7.66
C ALA A 87 -8.83 9.99 -6.22
N ALA A 88 -8.71 8.75 -5.75
CA ALA A 88 -9.06 8.37 -4.38
C ALA A 88 -8.16 9.03 -3.34
N ALA A 89 -6.84 9.11 -3.60
CA ALA A 89 -5.91 9.78 -2.72
C ALA A 89 -6.25 11.25 -2.55
N LYS A 90 -6.48 11.96 -3.66
CA LYS A 90 -6.91 13.37 -3.65
C LYS A 90 -8.25 13.57 -2.94
N ALA A 91 -9.22 12.68 -3.14
CA ALA A 91 -10.50 12.73 -2.45
C ALA A 91 -10.37 12.57 -0.93
N LYS A 92 -9.31 11.89 -0.47
CA LYS A 92 -8.93 11.76 0.94
C LYS A 92 -8.00 12.88 1.44
N GLY A 93 -7.70 13.88 0.61
CA GLY A 93 -6.80 14.98 0.95
C GLY A 93 -5.32 14.65 0.87
N VAL A 94 -4.95 13.48 0.34
CA VAL A 94 -3.55 13.08 0.11
C VAL A 94 -3.14 13.54 -1.28
N THR A 95 -2.48 14.71 -1.36
CA THR A 95 -2.08 15.35 -2.62
C THR A 95 -0.58 15.23 -2.91
N GLU A 96 0.22 14.84 -1.93
CA GLU A 96 1.66 14.64 -2.02
C GLU A 96 2.09 13.54 -1.04
N GLY A 97 3.28 12.97 -1.24
CA GLY A 97 3.81 11.92 -0.38
C GLY A 97 5.25 11.55 -0.69
N ASN A 98 5.84 10.73 0.17
CA ASN A 98 7.19 10.19 -0.02
C ASN A 98 7.28 8.67 0.21
N SER A 99 6.17 8.04 0.61
CA SER A 99 6.13 6.64 1.02
C SER A 99 4.80 6.01 0.61
N LEU A 100 4.85 4.75 0.18
CA LEU A 100 3.67 3.94 -0.11
C LEU A 100 3.83 2.48 0.27
N TYR A 101 2.68 1.82 0.45
CA TYR A 101 2.55 0.38 0.40
C TYR A 101 1.51 0.00 -0.65
N TYR A 102 1.69 -1.14 -1.31
CA TYR A 102 0.63 -1.79 -2.05
C TYR A 102 0.61 -3.30 -1.79
N TYR A 103 -0.57 -3.91 -1.90
CA TYR A 103 -0.74 -5.36 -1.83
C TYR A 103 -1.63 -5.81 -2.98
N GLY A 104 -1.03 -6.49 -3.97
CA GLY A 104 -1.74 -7.09 -5.10
C GLY A 104 -2.47 -8.38 -4.72
N ASN A 105 -3.52 -8.71 -5.47
CA ASN A 105 -4.44 -9.81 -5.18
C ASN A 105 -4.97 -9.79 -3.75
N ALA A 106 -5.26 -8.60 -3.24
CA ALA A 106 -5.81 -8.45 -1.91
C ALA A 106 -6.75 -7.24 -1.81
N VAL A 107 -7.81 -7.38 -1.02
CA VAL A 107 -8.67 -6.28 -0.57
C VAL A 107 -8.39 -6.03 0.89
N PHE A 108 -8.32 -4.76 1.28
CA PHE A 108 -8.19 -4.37 2.67
C PHE A 108 -9.48 -3.71 3.15
N HIS A 109 -10.04 -4.26 4.22
CA HIS A 109 -11.19 -3.72 4.91
C HIS A 109 -10.71 -2.89 6.09
N GLU A 110 -10.89 -1.58 6.04
CA GLU A 110 -10.49 -0.70 7.14
C GLU A 110 -11.50 -0.81 8.30
N ASP A 111 -11.04 -1.29 9.45
CA ASP A 111 -11.89 -1.43 10.64
C ASP A 111 -12.08 -0.10 11.39
N THR A 112 -11.09 0.80 11.26
CA THR A 112 -11.08 2.12 11.90
C THR A 112 -10.80 3.18 10.85
N PRO A 113 -11.84 3.83 10.29
CA PRO A 113 -11.68 4.87 9.28
C PRO A 113 -10.73 5.98 9.71
N GLY A 114 -9.74 6.30 8.86
CA GLY A 114 -8.77 7.36 9.12
C GLY A 114 -7.61 6.96 10.05
N LYS A 115 -7.50 5.67 10.42
CA LYS A 115 -6.29 5.14 11.03
C LYS A 115 -5.12 5.30 10.04
N LEU A 116 -3.95 5.64 10.57
CA LEU A 116 -2.71 5.61 9.81
C LEU A 116 -1.99 4.27 9.99
N TYR A 117 -1.36 3.81 8.92
CA TYR A 117 -0.63 2.56 8.82
C TYR A 117 0.82 2.90 8.53
N ASN A 118 1.65 2.94 9.58
CA ASN A 118 3.00 3.48 9.51
C ASN A 118 3.08 4.90 8.92
N ASP A 119 2.21 5.79 9.41
CA ASP A 119 1.98 7.17 8.93
C ASP A 119 1.23 7.28 7.59
N LEU A 120 0.97 6.16 6.91
CA LEU A 120 0.32 6.17 5.61
C LEU A 120 -1.19 6.06 5.73
N THR A 121 -1.90 6.78 4.88
CA THR A 121 -3.36 6.70 4.79
C THR A 121 -3.73 5.52 3.89
N PHE A 122 -4.69 4.69 4.32
CA PHE A 122 -5.28 3.71 3.41
C PHE A 122 -6.05 4.46 2.31
N ILE A 123 -5.61 4.33 1.06
CA ILE A 123 -6.22 5.00 -0.08
C ILE A 123 -7.45 4.24 -0.57
N GLY A 124 -7.34 2.92 -0.68
CA GLY A 124 -8.44 2.05 -1.05
C GLY A 124 -7.97 0.73 -1.65
N SER A 125 -8.95 -0.09 -2.03
CA SER A 125 -8.75 -1.29 -2.85
C SER A 125 -9.40 -1.10 -4.21
N PHE A 126 -8.67 -1.43 -5.27
CA PHE A 126 -9.03 -1.13 -6.65
C PHE A 126 -8.98 -2.39 -7.51
N GLU A 127 -9.88 -2.49 -8.48
CA GLU A 127 -9.77 -3.49 -9.54
C GLU A 127 -8.51 -3.24 -10.37
N ASP A 128 -7.67 -4.27 -10.46
CA ASP A 128 -6.44 -4.29 -11.21
C ASP A 128 -6.18 -5.68 -11.85
N PRO A 129 -7.03 -6.11 -12.80
CA PRO A 129 -6.85 -7.40 -13.45
C PRO A 129 -5.64 -7.39 -14.40
N ARG A 130 -4.82 -8.45 -14.34
CA ARG A 130 -3.79 -8.68 -15.37
C ARG A 130 -4.45 -8.77 -16.75
N ARG A 131 -3.88 -8.06 -17.73
CA ARG A 131 -4.24 -8.28 -19.13
C ARG A 131 -3.97 -9.74 -19.50
N LYS A 132 -5.01 -10.43 -19.94
CA LYS A 132 -4.86 -11.75 -20.58
C LYS A 132 -4.27 -11.50 -21.97
N TYR A 133 -3.02 -11.87 -22.17
CA TYR A 133 -2.48 -12.02 -23.51
C TYR A 133 -3.13 -13.28 -24.10
N PHE A 134 -3.99 -13.09 -25.09
CA PHE A 134 -4.53 -14.15 -25.94
C PHE A 134 -3.61 -14.34 -27.15
#